data_AF-A0A7S3KLP0-F1
#
_entry.id   AF-A0A7S3KLP0-F1
#
_cell.length_a   1.000
_cell.length_b   1.000
_cell.length_c   1.000
_cell.angle_alpha   90.00
_cell.angle_beta   90.00
_cell.angle_gamma   90.00
#
_symmetry.space_group_name_H-M   'P 1'
#
loop_
_entity.id
_entity.type
_entity.pdbx_description
1 polymer ?
#
loop_
_entity_poly.entity_id
_entity_poly.type
_entity_poly.pdbx_seq_one_letter_code
_entity_poly.pdbx_strand_id
1 'polypeptide(L)'
;KITDIQPKRDANGLNVLEIPRKEQIPLPEVDMSFPPKFPKISHQAAHHNDIFVKPNLEYIDQELHPLYVQTQNLVTDLYKERLKRVEEDNNRQMSMAQMELEKRKDRERIEGKYREEIEKLEKEFQDSAHDKTNKFLGMWQRRFAEDKKVWKETMERMHEREKYLTIDDDVLLTDNIAH
;
A
#
# COMPACT_ATOMS: atom_id res chain seq x y z
N LYS A 1 22.45 15.01 -13.13
CA LYS A 1 22.48 13.54 -12.92
C LYS A 1 21.90 13.28 -11.53
N ILE A 2 20.62 12.94 -11.44
CA ILE A 2 19.96 12.59 -10.18
C ILE A 2 20.24 11.10 -9.96
N THR A 3 20.88 10.80 -8.84
CA THR A 3 21.32 9.46 -8.46
C THR A 3 20.13 8.59 -8.05
N ASP A 4 20.09 7.37 -8.58
CA ASP A 4 19.13 6.31 -8.25
C ASP A 4 19.09 6.05 -6.73
N ILE A 5 17.97 6.37 -6.09
CA ILE A 5 17.70 5.95 -4.71
C ILE A 5 17.06 4.55 -4.81
N GLN A 6 17.90 3.52 -4.66
CA GLN A 6 17.45 2.14 -4.56
C GLN A 6 16.79 1.92 -3.18
N PRO A 7 15.56 1.41 -3.10
CA PRO A 7 14.90 1.12 -1.82
C PRO A 7 15.56 -0.09 -1.15
N LYS A 8 16.12 0.09 0.05
CA LYS A 8 16.53 -1.02 0.91
C LYS A 8 15.34 -1.47 1.76
N ARG A 9 15.10 -2.79 1.77
CA ARG A 9 14.11 -3.45 2.64
C ARG A 9 14.81 -3.95 3.90
N ASP A 10 14.15 -3.84 5.05
CA ASP A 10 14.62 -4.49 6.27
C ASP A 10 14.38 -6.02 6.25
N ALA A 11 14.87 -6.73 7.26
CA ALA A 11 14.73 -8.19 7.39
C ALA A 11 13.28 -8.68 7.51
N ASN A 12 12.32 -7.77 7.66
CA ASN A 12 10.88 -8.04 7.73
C ASN A 12 10.13 -7.56 6.48
N GLY A 13 10.84 -7.09 5.45
CA GLY A 13 10.28 -6.70 4.16
C GLY A 13 9.65 -5.31 4.12
N LEU A 14 9.84 -4.46 5.13
CA LEU A 14 9.36 -3.07 5.15
C LEU A 14 10.34 -2.12 4.46
N ASN A 15 9.80 -1.15 3.71
CA ASN A 15 10.60 -0.08 3.10
C ASN A 15 10.99 0.94 4.17
N VAL A 16 12.28 1.00 4.51
CA VAL A 16 12.81 1.97 5.49
C VAL A 16 13.39 3.17 4.73
N LEU A 17 12.74 4.33 4.87
CA LEU A 17 13.32 5.61 4.45
C LEU A 17 14.32 6.04 5.54
N GLU A 18 15.62 5.88 5.28
CA GLU A 18 16.66 6.50 6.10
C GLU A 18 16.58 8.02 5.93
N ILE A 19 15.89 8.68 6.84
CA ILE A 19 15.97 10.14 6.97
C ILE A 19 17.40 10.43 7.46
N PRO A 20 18.25 11.16 6.71
CA PRO A 20 19.57 11.53 7.20
C PRO A 20 19.39 12.35 8.47
N ARG A 21 19.93 11.83 9.58
CA ARG A 21 19.94 12.53 10.86
C ARG A 21 20.67 13.85 10.66
N LYS A 22 19.90 14.95 10.64
CA LYS A 22 20.48 16.28 10.84
C LYS A 22 21.29 16.23 12.14
N GLU A 23 22.53 16.67 12.04
CA GLU A 23 23.40 16.91 13.17
C GLU A 23 22.60 17.58 14.29
N GLN A 24 22.51 16.91 15.43
CA GLN A 24 21.93 17.48 16.63
C GLN A 24 22.82 18.66 17.02
N ILE A 25 22.36 19.88 16.74
CA ILE A 25 22.90 21.06 17.40
C ILE A 25 22.62 20.84 18.90
N PRO A 26 23.64 20.73 19.76
CA PRO A 26 23.40 20.60 21.18
C PRO A 26 22.69 21.86 21.66
N LEU A 27 21.56 21.68 22.36
CA LEU A 27 20.87 22.77 23.03
C LEU A 27 21.86 23.50 23.94
N PRO A 28 21.85 24.84 24.00
CA PRO A 28 22.70 25.57 24.93
C PRO A 28 22.41 25.09 26.35
N GLU A 29 23.46 24.74 27.09
CA GLU A 29 23.37 24.35 28.49
C GLU A 29 22.78 25.51 29.28
N VAL A 30 21.52 25.37 29.69
CA VAL A 30 20.88 26.28 30.63
C VAL A 30 21.48 25.97 32.00
N ASP A 31 22.22 26.91 32.58
CA ASP A 31 22.72 26.81 33.94
C ASP A 31 21.54 26.63 34.91
N MET A 32 21.43 25.43 35.51
CA MET A 32 20.37 25.05 36.45
C MET A 32 20.70 25.46 37.90
N SER A 33 21.61 26.41 38.10
CA SER A 33 22.09 26.84 39.42
C SER A 33 21.07 27.59 40.29
N PHE A 34 19.78 27.67 39.90
CA PHE A 34 18.71 28.22 40.72
C PHE A 34 17.35 27.53 40.54
N PRO A 35 16.91 26.72 41.51
CA PRO A 35 15.58 26.86 42.06
C PRO A 35 15.68 27.79 43.29
N PRO A 36 14.80 28.80 43.45
CA PRO A 36 14.66 29.43 44.77
C PRO A 36 14.33 28.30 45.76
N LYS A 37 15.16 28.15 46.80
CA LYS A 37 14.90 27.18 47.87
C LYS A 37 13.59 27.57 48.53
N PHE A 38 12.50 26.93 48.15
CA PHE A 38 11.25 27.01 48.89
C PHE A 38 11.54 26.52 50.32
N PRO A 39 11.16 27.27 51.37
CA PRO A 39 11.35 26.83 52.74
C PRO A 39 10.64 25.49 52.93
N LYS A 40 11.39 24.48 53.39
CA LYS A 40 10.85 23.14 53.68
C LYS A 40 9.78 23.27 54.76
N ILE A 41 8.51 23.12 54.39
CA ILE A 41 7.43 23.01 55.35
C ILE A 41 7.59 21.64 56.01
N SER A 42 8.05 21.62 57.25
CA SER A 42 8.08 20.41 58.08
C SER A 42 6.65 19.96 58.37
N HIS A 43 6.29 18.75 57.97
CA HIS A 43 5.06 18.10 58.43
C HIS A 43 5.19 17.84 59.94
N GLN A 44 4.67 18.77 60.76
CA GLN A 44 4.41 18.46 62.15
C GLN A 44 3.16 17.60 62.24
N ALA A 45 3.26 16.53 63.04
CA ALA A 45 2.19 15.59 63.31
C ALA A 45 0.95 16.33 63.83
N ALA A 46 -0.21 15.94 63.30
CA ALA A 46 -1.51 16.44 63.70
C ALA A 46 -1.80 16.08 65.17
N HIS A 47 -1.54 17.02 66.08
CA HIS A 47 -2.16 17.05 67.40
C HIS A 47 -2.46 18.51 67.78
N HIS A 48 -3.76 18.79 67.89
CA HIS A 48 -4.41 19.89 68.60
C HIS A 48 -3.57 21.15 68.85
N ASN A 49 -3.79 22.16 68.02
CA ASN A 49 -3.90 23.53 68.49
C ASN A 49 -4.78 24.30 67.49
N ASP A 50 -5.91 24.80 67.99
CA ASP A 50 -6.69 25.86 67.36
C ASP A 50 -5.79 27.10 67.20
N ILE A 51 -5.02 27.15 66.11
CA ILE A 51 -4.53 28.40 65.58
C ILE A 51 -5.39 28.68 64.35
N PHE A 52 -6.63 29.10 64.61
CA PHE A 52 -7.27 30.04 63.71
C PHE A 52 -6.38 31.28 63.70
N VAL A 53 -5.37 31.30 62.84
CA VAL A 53 -4.86 32.55 62.30
C VAL A 53 -6.01 33.06 61.44
N LYS A 54 -6.98 33.74 62.07
CA LYS A 54 -7.68 34.81 61.38
C LYS A 54 -6.56 35.61 60.73
N PRO A 55 -6.52 35.72 59.39
CA PRO A 55 -5.65 36.71 58.81
C PRO A 55 -6.09 38.03 59.47
N ASN A 56 -5.13 38.80 60.00
CA ASN A 56 -5.40 40.17 60.40
C ASN A 56 -5.82 40.92 59.12
N LEU A 57 -7.11 40.80 58.79
CA LEU A 57 -7.84 41.38 57.67
C LEU A 57 -8.28 42.80 58.01
N GLU A 58 -7.73 43.42 59.05
CA GLU A 58 -8.18 44.75 59.45
C GLU A 58 -7.81 45.81 58.41
N TYR A 59 -6.82 45.57 57.52
CA TYR A 59 -6.46 46.51 56.46
C TYR A 59 -5.86 45.83 55.21
N ILE A 60 -6.56 44.86 54.61
CA ILE A 60 -6.43 44.74 53.15
C ILE A 60 -7.31 45.85 52.60
N ASP A 61 -6.69 46.88 52.01
CA ASP A 61 -7.40 48.02 51.42
C ASP A 61 -8.67 47.55 50.72
N GLN A 62 -9.82 48.14 51.06
CA GLN A 62 -11.11 47.85 50.43
C GLN A 62 -11.05 47.98 48.89
N GLU A 63 -10.01 48.62 48.36
CA GLU A 63 -9.69 48.79 46.95
C GLU A 63 -9.04 47.55 46.27
N LEU A 64 -8.34 46.68 47.02
CA LEU A 64 -7.66 45.50 46.46
C LEU A 64 -8.59 44.30 46.24
N HIS A 65 -9.64 44.18 47.06
CA HIS A 65 -10.59 43.06 46.96
C HIS A 65 -11.38 43.03 45.63
N PRO A 66 -11.90 44.15 45.10
CA PRO A 66 -12.51 44.19 43.77
C PRO A 66 -11.56 43.78 42.65
N LEU A 67 -10.29 44.19 42.70
CA LEU A 67 -9.28 43.84 41.69
C LEU A 67 -8.96 42.34 41.72
N TYR A 68 -8.90 41.74 42.91
CA TYR A 68 -8.71 40.29 43.06
C TYR A 68 -9.88 39.50 42.46
N VAL A 69 -11.12 39.89 42.78
CA VAL A 69 -12.33 39.26 42.22
C VAL A 69 -12.38 39.43 40.69
N GLN A 70 -12.07 40.61 40.18
CA GLN A 70 -12.01 40.88 38.74
C GLN A 70 -10.96 40.00 38.05
N THR A 71 -9.78 39.84 38.66
CA THR A 71 -8.72 39.01 38.11
C THR A 71 -9.10 37.53 38.14
N GLN A 72 -9.73 37.05 39.21
CA GLN A 72 -10.25 35.67 39.25
C GLN A 72 -11.30 35.41 38.17
N ASN A 73 -12.23 36.35 37.98
CA ASN A 73 -13.25 36.24 36.93
C ASN A 73 -12.61 36.21 35.54
N LEU A 74 -11.65 37.10 35.28
CA LEU A 74 -10.91 37.13 34.01
C LEU A 74 -10.17 35.83 33.74
N VAL A 75 -9.45 35.29 34.74
CA VAL A 75 -8.75 34.01 34.62
C VAL A 75 -9.73 32.87 34.34
N THR A 76 -10.88 32.87 35.00
CA THR A 76 -11.93 31.86 34.81
C THR A 76 -12.51 31.92 33.40
N ASP A 77 -12.76 33.12 32.89
CA ASP A 77 -13.32 33.31 31.55
C ASP A 77 -12.31 32.92 30.47
N LEU A 78 -11.04 33.30 30.61
CA LEU A 78 -9.96 32.87 29.72
C LEU A 78 -9.78 31.35 29.73
N TYR A 79 -9.93 30.70 30.90
CA TYR A 79 -9.86 29.25 31.01
C TYR A 79 -11.02 28.57 30.27
N LYS A 80 -12.26 29.07 30.43
CA LYS A 80 -13.43 28.56 29.69
C LYS A 80 -13.26 28.75 28.18
N GLU A 81 -12.79 29.91 27.76
CA GLU A 81 -12.55 30.20 26.34
C GLU A 81 -11.49 29.26 25.76
N ARG A 82 -10.41 29.00 26.51
CA ARG A 82 -9.38 28.03 26.12
C ARG A 82 -9.95 26.63 25.97
N LEU A 83 -10.77 26.17 26.91
CA LEU A 83 -11.41 24.84 26.81
C LEU A 83 -12.28 24.73 25.56
N LYS A 84 -13.09 25.76 25.28
CA LYS A 84 -13.94 25.81 24.09
C LYS A 84 -13.13 25.72 22.80
N ARG A 85 -12.02 26.46 22.69
CA ARG A 85 -11.14 26.41 21.52
C ARG A 85 -10.51 25.02 21.33
N VAL A 86 -10.07 24.37 22.41
CA VAL A 86 -9.51 23.01 22.37
C VAL A 86 -10.56 22.00 21.92
N GLU A 87 -11.80 22.12 22.41
CA GLU A 87 -12.91 21.27 21.99
C GLU A 87 -13.24 21.45 20.50
N GLU A 88 -13.32 22.71 20.03
CA GLU A 88 -13.53 23.03 18.61
C GLU A 88 -12.42 22.47 17.72
N ASP A 89 -11.16 22.58 18.13
CA ASP A 89 -10.02 22.05 17.38
C ASP A 89 -10.01 20.51 17.37
N ASN A 90 -10.35 19.85 18.48
CA ASN A 90 -10.52 18.40 18.52
C ASN A 90 -11.64 17.94 17.56
N ASN A 91 -12.78 18.65 17.55
CA ASN A 91 -13.89 18.34 16.66
C ASN A 91 -13.49 18.52 15.18
N ARG A 92 -12.72 19.56 14.85
CA ARG A 92 -12.20 19.76 13.49
C ARG A 92 -11.23 18.64 13.09
N GLN A 93 -10.31 18.26 13.97
CA GLN A 93 -9.36 17.18 13.71
C GLN A 93 -10.08 15.84 13.50
N MET A 94 -11.07 15.52 14.34
CA MET A 94 -11.89 14.32 14.20
C MET A 94 -12.66 14.32 12.88
N SER A 95 -13.27 15.45 12.50
CA SER A 95 -13.99 15.59 11.24
C SER A 95 -13.08 15.40 10.01
N MET A 96 -11.88 16.01 10.03
CA MET A 96 -10.90 15.82 8.96
C MET A 96 -10.43 14.38 8.86
N ALA A 97 -10.14 13.74 10.01
CA ALA A 97 -9.72 12.34 10.05
C ALA A 97 -10.81 11.40 9.51
N GLN A 98 -12.07 11.65 9.84
CA GLN A 98 -13.21 10.89 9.33
C GLN A 98 -13.38 11.05 7.81
N MET A 99 -13.26 12.29 7.30
CA MET A 99 -13.30 12.55 5.86
C MET A 99 -12.16 11.86 5.12
N GLU A 100 -10.95 11.86 5.67
CA GLU A 100 -9.81 11.18 5.07
C GLU A 100 -10.01 9.66 5.04
N LEU A 101 -10.55 9.08 6.12
CA LEU A 101 -10.90 7.67 6.18
C LEU A 101 -11.94 7.31 5.11
N GLU A 102 -12.98 8.12 4.95
CA GLU A 102 -14.02 7.91 3.94
C GLU A 102 -13.44 7.96 2.52
N LYS A 103 -12.59 8.96 2.22
CA LYS A 103 -11.89 9.05 0.92
C LYS A 103 -11.03 7.81 0.63
N ARG A 104 -10.38 7.23 1.65
CA ARG A 104 -9.61 5.98 1.50
C ARG A 104 -10.51 4.80 1.18
N LYS A 105 -11.62 4.64 1.91
CA LYS A 105 -12.61 3.57 1.64
C LYS A 105 -13.22 3.68 0.25
N ASP A 106 -13.53 4.89 -0.20
CA ASP A 106 -14.07 5.12 -1.54
C ASP A 106 -13.02 4.80 -2.62
N ARG A 107 -11.76 5.18 -2.39
CA ARG A 107 -10.66 4.80 -3.28
C ARG A 107 -10.52 3.29 -3.37
N GLU A 108 -10.45 2.58 -2.23
CA GLU A 108 -10.37 1.12 -2.18
C GLU A 108 -11.55 0.46 -2.90
N ARG A 109 -12.77 0.99 -2.73
CA ARG A 109 -13.96 0.50 -3.43
C ARG A 109 -13.84 0.66 -4.95
N ILE A 110 -13.37 1.82 -5.41
CA ILE A 110 -13.19 2.10 -6.84
C ILE A 110 -12.07 1.23 -7.42
N GLU A 111 -10.93 1.14 -6.74
CA GLU A 111 -9.81 0.28 -7.14
C GLU A 111 -10.20 -1.21 -7.16
N GLY A 112 -11.04 -1.65 -6.21
CA GLY A 112 -11.62 -3.00 -6.20
C GLY A 112 -12.46 -3.27 -7.46
N LYS A 113 -13.36 -2.36 -7.81
CA LYS A 113 -14.18 -2.48 -9.03
C LYS A 113 -13.33 -2.56 -10.30
N TYR A 114 -12.34 -1.68 -10.44
CA TYR A 114 -11.46 -1.70 -11.61
C TYR A 114 -10.61 -2.97 -11.66
N ARG A 115 -10.18 -3.50 -10.52
CA ARG A 115 -9.44 -4.77 -10.46
C ARG A 115 -10.29 -5.93 -10.97
N GLU A 116 -11.53 -6.04 -10.54
CA GLU A 116 -12.47 -7.06 -11.02
C GLU A 116 -12.76 -6.92 -12.52
N GLU A 117 -12.93 -5.69 -13.00
CA GLU A 117 -13.11 -5.43 -14.44
C GLU A 117 -11.88 -5.81 -15.27
N ILE A 118 -10.67 -5.50 -14.78
CA ILE A 118 -9.41 -5.89 -15.42
C ILE A 118 -9.28 -7.42 -15.46
N GLU A 119 -9.51 -8.11 -14.34
CA GLU A 119 -9.43 -9.57 -14.29
C GLU A 119 -10.42 -10.22 -15.27
N LYS A 120 -11.63 -9.66 -15.36
CA LYS A 120 -12.64 -10.10 -16.33
C LYS A 120 -12.16 -9.91 -17.77
N LEU A 121 -11.63 -8.73 -18.11
CA LEU A 121 -11.13 -8.43 -19.45
C LEU A 121 -9.91 -9.30 -19.82
N GLU A 122 -9.01 -9.55 -18.88
CA GLU A 122 -7.86 -10.45 -19.08
C GLU A 122 -8.32 -11.87 -19.38
N LYS A 123 -9.33 -12.36 -18.66
CA LYS A 123 -9.92 -13.67 -18.90
C LYS A 123 -10.59 -13.75 -20.28
N GLU A 124 -11.42 -12.78 -20.63
CA GLU A 124 -12.06 -12.72 -21.95
C GLU A 124 -11.03 -12.67 -23.09
N PHE A 125 -9.92 -11.95 -22.90
CA PHE A 125 -8.83 -11.91 -23.85
C PHE A 125 -8.11 -13.26 -23.99
N GLN A 126 -7.77 -13.91 -22.87
CA GLN A 126 -7.13 -15.22 -22.87
C GLN A 126 -8.02 -16.29 -23.51
N ASP A 127 -9.32 -16.31 -23.17
CA ASP A 127 -10.29 -17.23 -23.75
C ASP A 127 -10.39 -17.01 -25.27
N SER A 128 -10.48 -15.75 -25.73
CA SER A 128 -10.50 -15.42 -27.16
C SER A 128 -9.22 -15.84 -27.90
N ALA A 129 -8.06 -15.63 -27.28
CA ALA A 129 -6.77 -16.01 -27.85
C ALA A 129 -6.62 -17.54 -27.92
N HIS A 130 -7.04 -18.26 -26.88
CA HIS A 130 -7.02 -19.72 -26.83
C HIS A 130 -7.95 -20.31 -27.90
N ASP A 131 -9.14 -19.76 -28.04
CA ASP A 131 -10.14 -20.23 -29.02
C ASP A 131 -9.67 -20.02 -30.47
N LYS A 132 -9.05 -18.87 -30.78
CA LYS A 132 -8.41 -18.61 -32.08
C LYS A 132 -7.24 -19.57 -32.35
N THR A 133 -6.40 -19.79 -31.34
CA THR A 133 -5.24 -20.68 -31.45
C THR A 133 -5.68 -22.12 -31.72
N ASN A 134 -6.68 -22.62 -30.99
CA ASN A 134 -7.22 -23.97 -31.18
C ASN A 134 -7.88 -24.15 -32.54
N LYS A 135 -8.63 -23.14 -33.03
CA LYS A 135 -9.19 -23.16 -34.39
C LYS A 135 -8.11 -23.25 -35.45
N PHE A 136 -7.06 -22.44 -35.33
CA PHE A 136 -5.93 -22.47 -36.25
C PHE A 136 -5.20 -23.82 -36.23
N LEU A 137 -4.92 -24.35 -35.03
CA LEU A 137 -4.27 -25.65 -34.86
C LEU A 137 -5.09 -26.78 -35.50
N GLY A 138 -6.41 -26.77 -35.30
CA GLY A 138 -7.32 -27.76 -35.89
C GLY A 138 -7.48 -27.64 -37.40
N MET A 139 -7.34 -26.44 -37.99
CA MET A 139 -7.26 -26.27 -39.44
C MET A 139 -5.94 -26.83 -39.99
N TRP A 140 -4.83 -26.53 -39.33
CA TRP A 140 -3.50 -27.03 -39.72
C TRP A 140 -3.41 -28.55 -39.65
N GLN A 141 -3.91 -29.17 -38.58
CA GLN A 141 -3.94 -30.63 -38.44
C GLN A 141 -4.75 -31.31 -39.55
N ARG A 142 -5.91 -30.73 -39.92
CA ARG A 142 -6.72 -31.24 -41.05
C ARG A 142 -5.97 -31.13 -42.36
N ARG A 143 -5.37 -29.96 -42.65
CA ARG A 143 -4.60 -29.77 -43.88
C ARG A 143 -3.42 -30.72 -43.98
N PHE A 144 -2.69 -30.90 -42.88
CA PHE A 144 -1.57 -31.83 -42.82
C PHE A 144 -2.00 -33.29 -43.03
N ALA A 145 -3.17 -33.67 -42.51
CA ALA A 145 -3.74 -35.00 -42.74
C ALA A 145 -4.16 -35.21 -44.20
N GLU A 146 -4.74 -34.19 -44.85
CA GLU A 146 -5.07 -34.20 -46.28
C GLU A 146 -3.80 -34.31 -47.14
N ASP A 147 -2.79 -33.47 -46.89
CA ASP A 147 -1.53 -33.49 -47.63
C ASP A 147 -0.81 -34.85 -47.47
N LYS A 148 -0.83 -35.43 -46.26
CA LYS A 148 -0.30 -36.77 -45.98
C LYS A 148 -1.05 -37.86 -46.77
N LYS A 149 -2.37 -37.74 -46.89
CA LYS A 149 -3.19 -38.68 -47.68
C LYS A 149 -2.84 -38.58 -49.17
N VAL A 150 -2.79 -37.37 -49.72
CA VAL A 150 -2.39 -37.13 -51.12
C VAL A 150 -1.00 -37.67 -51.40
N TRP A 151 -0.04 -37.46 -50.49
CA TRP A 151 1.31 -37.99 -50.63
C TRP A 151 1.34 -39.52 -50.67
N LYS A 152 0.60 -40.19 -49.79
CA LYS A 152 0.46 -41.66 -49.81
C LYS A 152 -0.12 -42.16 -51.12
N GLU A 153 -1.23 -41.58 -51.58
CA GLU A 153 -1.86 -41.95 -52.87
C GLU A 153 -0.94 -41.70 -54.07
N THR A 154 -0.06 -40.69 -53.98
CA THR A 154 0.92 -40.40 -55.03
C THR A 154 2.06 -41.42 -55.02
N MET A 155 2.56 -41.79 -53.84
CA MET A 155 3.58 -42.84 -53.68
C MET A 155 3.06 -44.22 -54.10
N GLU A 156 1.82 -44.58 -53.74
CA GLU A 156 1.18 -45.83 -54.18
C GLU A 156 1.08 -45.89 -55.70
N ARG A 157 0.65 -44.80 -56.37
CA ARG A 157 0.62 -44.71 -57.84
C ARG A 157 1.99 -44.81 -58.49
N MET A 158 3.02 -44.22 -57.88
CA MET A 158 4.41 -44.34 -58.35
C MET A 158 4.90 -45.78 -58.24
N HIS A 159 4.62 -46.44 -57.11
CA HIS A 159 5.01 -47.83 -56.88
C HIS A 159 4.26 -48.82 -57.79
N GLU A 160 2.97 -48.58 -58.07
CA GLU A 160 2.24 -49.35 -59.09
C GLU A 160 2.88 -49.17 -60.48
N ARG A 161 3.23 -47.94 -60.87
CA ARG A 161 3.95 -47.67 -62.13
C ARG A 161 5.28 -48.42 -62.23
N GLU A 162 6.07 -48.46 -61.15
CA GLU A 162 7.32 -49.22 -61.11
C GLU A 162 7.11 -50.71 -61.33
N LYS A 163 6.07 -51.32 -60.73
CA LYS A 163 5.75 -52.74 -60.94
C LYS A 163 5.46 -53.06 -62.40
N TYR A 164 4.78 -52.19 -63.11
CA TYR A 164 4.49 -52.40 -64.53
C TYR A 164 5.73 -52.19 -65.40
N LEU A 165 6.65 -51.30 -65.03
CA LEU A 165 7.93 -51.11 -65.73
C LEU A 165 8.88 -52.30 -65.57
N THR A 166 8.87 -53.00 -64.43
CA THR A 166 9.72 -54.18 -64.22
C THR A 166 9.30 -55.43 -64.99
N ILE A 167 8.06 -55.50 -65.50
CA ILE A 167 7.56 -56.68 -66.23
C ILE A 167 8.13 -56.75 -67.66
N ASP A 168 8.41 -55.61 -68.30
CA ASP A 168 8.93 -55.59 -69.67
C ASP A 168 10.42 -55.99 -69.76
N ASP A 169 11.23 -55.72 -68.73
CA ASP A 169 12.64 -56.13 -68.70
C ASP A 169 12.81 -57.65 -68.50
N ASP A 170 11.92 -58.29 -67.72
CA ASP A 170 11.97 -59.74 -67.49
C ASP A 170 11.45 -60.56 -68.69
N VAL A 171 10.48 -60.03 -69.46
CA VAL A 171 9.96 -60.68 -70.68
C VAL A 171 10.97 -60.62 -71.83
N LEU A 172 11.78 -59.56 -71.91
CA LEU A 172 12.84 -59.42 -72.93
C LEU A 172 14.09 -60.27 -72.64
N LEU A 173 14.26 -60.77 -71.41
CA LEU A 173 15.36 -61.68 -71.04
C LEU A 173 15.04 -63.15 -71.33
N THR A 174 13.77 -63.55 -71.38
CA THR A 174 13.40 -64.95 -71.66
C THR A 174 13.48 -65.33 -73.13
N ASP A 175 13.30 -64.38 -74.06
CA ASP A 175 13.37 -64.65 -75.51
C ASP A 175 14.80 -64.68 -76.08
N ASN A 176 15.82 -64.26 -75.32
CA ASN A 176 17.24 -64.28 -75.74
C ASN A 176 18.03 -65.52 -75.29
N ILE A 177 17.41 -66.46 -74.56
CA ILE A 177 18.09 -67.68 -74.07
C ILE A 177 17.77 -68.91 -74.95
N ALA A 178 16.88 -68.80 -75.93
CA ALA A 178 16.46 -69.91 -76.80
C ALA A 178 17.09 -69.94 -78.21
N HIS A 179 18.15 -69.15 -78.47
CA HIS A 179 18.89 -69.17 -79.73
C HIS A 179 20.35 -69.62 -79.54
#